data_AF-A0A554NFB6-F1
#
_entry.id   AF-A0A554NFB6-F1
#
_cell.length_a   1.000
_cell.length_b   1.000
_cell.length_c   1.000
_cell.angle_alpha   90.00
_cell.angle_beta   90.00
_cell.angle_gamma   90.00
#
_symmetry.space_group_name_H-M   'P 1'
#
loop_
_entity.id
_entity.type
_entity.pdbx_description
1 polymer ?
#
loop_
_entity_poly.entity_id
_entity_poly.type
_entity_poly.pdbx_seq_one_letter_code
_entity_poly.pdbx_strand_id
1 'polypeptide(L)'
;MSNSRWLATRGRAGFDDATATGLAALFAAVVGISVWSAAIARVARVPAGAVPRPWPLVVSTGAVSLLGLAGGALAYARYRGLTIPTGLPREGSWPAAGAGVVGPAVLVAATTVAGNAAGTPLSSLLNRAVSPDAPVTLLVWSTGLPSALLGVGIGVLFGVVVPERVRALVGSGDAPVVATLLVGAFRLLPLDPAGPQFTAGGAVEFGATLVFGVALAASVGVLCGRVGTDAGGVSLDTDTLGVAHLLAFVLSAVGLVGAATGLTTPGELVDTGLWVAALGLAIVGYERTRSAWVPVLGLVGFALALDVAVYLEALAGVGGL
;
A
#
# COMPACT_ATOMS: atom_id res chain seq x y z
N MET A 1 -40.20 -25.97 -19.74
CA MET A 1 -38.84 -26.10 -19.16
C MET A 1 -37.86 -24.99 -19.62
N SER A 2 -38.24 -23.71 -19.76
CA SER A 2 -37.27 -22.67 -20.20
C SER A 2 -37.18 -21.37 -19.38
N ASN A 3 -37.98 -21.18 -18.32
CA ASN A 3 -37.92 -19.94 -17.51
C ASN A 3 -36.89 -19.96 -16.37
N SER A 4 -36.41 -21.14 -15.94
CA SER A 4 -35.44 -21.24 -14.83
C SER A 4 -34.02 -20.83 -15.21
N ARG A 5 -33.62 -20.99 -16.49
CA ARG A 5 -32.29 -20.57 -16.97
C ARG A 5 -32.13 -19.05 -17.08
N TRP A 6 -33.21 -18.33 -17.39
CA TRP A 6 -33.18 -16.87 -17.57
C TRP A 6 -33.10 -16.09 -16.25
N LEU A 7 -33.68 -16.63 -15.17
CA LEU A 7 -33.58 -16.03 -13.84
C LEU A 7 -32.21 -16.30 -13.20
N ALA A 8 -31.60 -17.46 -13.47
CA ALA A 8 -30.26 -17.79 -13.00
C ALA A 8 -29.16 -16.92 -13.65
N THR A 9 -29.30 -16.55 -14.94
CA THR A 9 -28.34 -15.66 -15.61
C THR A 9 -28.45 -14.20 -15.17
N ARG A 10 -29.66 -13.69 -14.88
CA ARG A 10 -29.81 -12.32 -14.33
C ARG A 10 -29.30 -12.19 -12.89
N GLY A 11 -29.46 -13.21 -12.06
CA GLY A 11 -28.90 -13.23 -10.70
C GLY A 11 -27.37 -13.24 -10.70
N ARG A 12 -26.74 -13.90 -11.68
CA ARG A 12 -25.28 -13.97 -11.85
C ARG A 12 -24.66 -12.67 -12.36
N ALA A 13 -25.25 -12.06 -13.39
CA ALA A 13 -24.76 -10.78 -13.94
C ALA A 13 -24.76 -9.64 -12.89
N GLY A 14 -25.77 -9.60 -12.00
CA GLY A 14 -25.87 -8.56 -10.98
C GLY A 14 -24.83 -8.64 -9.85
N PHE A 15 -24.26 -9.83 -9.58
CA PHE A 15 -23.25 -10.03 -8.53
C PHE A 15 -21.83 -9.72 -9.03
N ASP A 16 -21.54 -10.08 -10.28
CA ASP A 16 -20.28 -9.75 -10.98
C ASP A 16 -20.12 -8.23 -11.13
N ASP A 17 -21.20 -7.53 -11.48
CA ASP A 17 -21.21 -6.07 -11.61
C ASP A 17 -20.98 -5.35 -10.28
N ALA A 18 -21.49 -5.89 -9.16
CA ALA A 18 -21.37 -5.28 -7.84
C ALA A 18 -19.93 -5.33 -7.29
N THR A 19 -19.22 -6.45 -7.50
CA THR A 19 -17.84 -6.63 -7.05
C THR A 19 -16.88 -5.78 -7.90
N ALA A 20 -17.05 -5.79 -9.22
CA ALA A 20 -16.31 -4.95 -10.16
C ALA A 20 -16.48 -3.46 -9.84
N THR A 21 -17.73 -2.99 -9.71
CA THR A 21 -18.03 -1.59 -9.34
C THR A 21 -17.51 -1.27 -7.95
N GLY A 22 -17.56 -2.21 -7.02
CA GLY A 22 -17.07 -2.06 -5.65
C GLY A 22 -15.56 -1.83 -5.57
N LEU A 23 -14.77 -2.62 -6.29
CA LEU A 23 -13.31 -2.49 -6.35
C LEU A 23 -12.88 -1.25 -7.15
N ALA A 24 -13.54 -0.96 -8.27
CA ALA A 24 -13.34 0.27 -9.03
C ALA A 24 -13.56 1.52 -8.16
N ALA A 25 -14.67 1.55 -7.40
CA ALA A 25 -14.98 2.63 -6.48
C ALA A 25 -14.01 2.70 -5.29
N LEU A 26 -13.50 1.56 -4.81
CA LEU A 26 -12.45 1.53 -3.79
C LEU A 26 -11.16 2.14 -4.32
N PHE A 27 -10.74 1.76 -5.52
CA PHE A 27 -9.53 2.31 -6.15
C PHE A 27 -9.64 3.83 -6.34
N ALA A 28 -10.77 4.31 -6.88
CA ALA A 28 -11.04 5.73 -7.01
C ALA A 28 -11.03 6.46 -5.65
N ALA A 29 -11.58 5.83 -4.61
CA ALA A 29 -11.55 6.39 -3.26
C ALA A 29 -10.13 6.47 -2.68
N VAL A 30 -9.30 5.44 -2.88
CA VAL A 30 -7.89 5.46 -2.47
C VAL A 30 -7.16 6.62 -3.15
N VAL A 31 -7.31 6.77 -4.48
CA VAL A 31 -6.71 7.89 -5.21
C VAL A 31 -7.25 9.24 -4.69
N GLY A 32 -8.55 9.35 -4.45
CA GLY A 32 -9.16 10.54 -3.86
C GLY A 32 -8.61 10.89 -2.48
N ILE A 33 -8.41 9.90 -1.61
CA ILE A 33 -7.79 10.08 -0.28
C ILE A 33 -6.32 10.54 -0.44
N SER A 34 -5.59 10.00 -1.42
CA SER A 34 -4.22 10.43 -1.70
C SER A 34 -4.16 11.87 -2.22
N VAL A 35 -5.04 12.27 -3.13
CA VAL A 35 -5.17 13.67 -3.59
C VAL A 35 -5.53 14.60 -2.44
N TRP A 36 -6.46 14.20 -1.59
CA TRP A 36 -6.82 14.93 -0.37
C TRP A 36 -5.62 15.09 0.58
N SER A 37 -4.85 14.03 0.80
CA SER A 37 -3.66 14.07 1.63
C SER A 37 -2.60 15.04 1.08
N ALA A 38 -2.45 15.09 -0.25
CA ALA A 38 -1.57 16.04 -0.93
C ALA A 38 -2.04 17.49 -0.76
N ALA A 39 -3.36 17.72 -0.82
CA ALA A 39 -3.94 19.04 -0.57
C ALA A 39 -3.69 19.50 0.88
N ILE A 40 -3.89 18.61 1.86
CA ILE A 40 -3.54 18.88 3.27
C ILE A 40 -2.05 19.20 3.40
N ALA A 41 -1.18 18.45 2.72
CA ALA A 41 0.26 18.69 2.74
C ALA A 41 0.60 20.11 2.31
N ARG A 42 -0.02 20.60 1.24
CA ARG A 42 0.18 21.96 0.73
C ARG A 42 -0.28 23.01 1.71
N VAL A 43 -1.48 22.84 2.27
CA VAL A 43 -2.02 23.79 3.27
C VAL A 43 -1.12 23.82 4.51
N ALA A 44 -0.63 22.67 4.97
CA ALA A 44 0.27 22.58 6.11
C ALA A 44 1.66 23.21 5.85
N ARG A 45 2.08 23.32 4.59
CA ARG A 45 3.34 24.00 4.20
C ARG A 45 3.24 25.53 4.18
N VAL A 46 2.05 26.12 4.12
CA VAL A 46 1.87 27.58 4.11
C VAL A 46 2.34 28.24 5.43
N PRO A 47 1.96 27.76 6.63
CA PRO A 47 2.47 28.31 7.89
C PRO A 47 3.91 27.85 8.24
N ALA A 48 4.38 26.77 7.60
CA ALA A 48 5.70 26.17 7.83
C ALA A 48 6.88 27.08 7.41
N GLY A 49 6.68 27.94 6.39
CA GLY A 49 7.71 28.84 5.88
C GLY A 49 8.17 29.93 6.86
N ALA A 50 7.46 30.11 7.98
CA ALA A 50 7.73 31.16 8.97
C ALA A 50 8.54 30.68 10.19
N VAL A 51 8.87 29.38 10.31
CA VAL A 51 9.48 28.81 11.53
C VAL A 51 10.83 28.14 11.23
N PRO A 52 11.95 28.65 11.80
CA PRO A 52 13.26 28.02 11.64
C PRO A 52 13.43 26.89 12.67
N ARG A 53 13.18 25.62 12.28
CA ARG A 53 13.52 24.35 12.99
C ARG A 53 12.92 23.15 12.21
N PRO A 54 13.18 21.87 12.56
CA PRO A 54 12.57 20.70 11.88
C PRO A 54 11.07 20.49 12.16
N TRP A 55 10.48 21.30 13.04
CA TRP A 55 9.06 21.28 13.40
C TRP A 55 8.07 21.35 12.22
N PRO A 56 8.30 22.16 11.16
CA PRO A 56 7.39 22.24 10.04
C PRO A 56 7.27 20.92 9.26
N LEU A 57 8.31 20.08 9.28
CA LEU A 57 8.31 18.77 8.63
C LEU A 57 7.51 17.75 9.45
N VAL A 58 7.69 17.73 10.78
CA VAL A 58 6.88 16.88 11.67
C VAL A 58 5.40 17.27 11.63
N VAL A 59 5.09 18.56 11.68
CA VAL A 59 3.71 19.07 11.64
C VAL A 59 3.05 18.77 10.31
N SER A 60 3.74 19.00 9.18
CA SER A 60 3.17 18.71 7.86
C SER A 60 3.01 17.21 7.62
N THR A 61 4.02 16.38 7.93
CA THR A 61 3.90 14.92 7.79
C THR A 61 2.86 14.34 8.74
N GLY A 62 2.77 14.84 9.97
CA GLY A 62 1.72 14.46 10.92
C GLY A 62 0.33 14.83 10.41
N ALA A 63 0.13 16.05 9.93
CA ALA A 63 -1.15 16.47 9.35
C ALA A 63 -1.53 15.61 8.13
N VAL A 64 -0.60 15.37 7.21
CA VAL A 64 -0.84 14.53 6.03
C VAL A 64 -1.19 13.10 6.40
N SER A 65 -0.43 12.51 7.33
CA SER A 65 -0.56 11.09 7.63
C SER A 65 -1.74 10.80 8.55
N LEU A 66 -1.95 11.63 9.57
CA LEU A 66 -3.03 11.44 10.54
C LEU A 66 -4.36 12.02 10.03
N LEU A 67 -4.38 13.24 9.51
CA LEU A 67 -5.62 13.87 9.05
C LEU A 67 -5.95 13.50 7.59
N GLY A 68 -4.94 13.46 6.73
CA GLY A 68 -5.13 13.11 5.32
C GLY A 68 -5.39 11.63 5.12
N LEU A 69 -4.41 10.78 5.43
CA LEU A 69 -4.49 9.35 5.17
C LEU A 69 -5.38 8.64 6.20
N ALA A 70 -5.02 8.64 7.49
CA ALA A 70 -5.79 7.92 8.50
C ALA A 70 -7.20 8.51 8.68
N GLY A 71 -7.31 9.85 8.78
CA GLY A 71 -8.59 10.54 8.89
C GLY A 71 -9.51 10.29 7.70
N GLY A 72 -8.99 10.46 6.47
CA GLY A 72 -9.74 10.17 5.24
C GLY A 72 -10.17 8.70 5.14
N ALA A 73 -9.28 7.77 5.49
CA ALA A 73 -9.56 6.33 5.50
C ALA A 73 -10.66 5.97 6.51
N LEU A 74 -10.60 6.50 7.73
CA LEU A 74 -11.60 6.26 8.77
C LEU A 74 -12.94 6.88 8.42
N ALA A 75 -12.95 8.08 7.82
CA ALA A 75 -14.17 8.72 7.32
C ALA A 75 -14.81 7.87 6.21
N TYR A 76 -14.02 7.37 5.26
CA TYR A 76 -14.48 6.44 4.24
C TYR A 76 -15.04 5.14 4.84
N ALA A 77 -14.32 4.54 5.79
CA ALA A 77 -14.76 3.32 6.46
C ALA A 77 -16.11 3.52 7.18
N ARG A 78 -16.27 4.64 7.89
CA ARG A 78 -17.52 5.01 8.56
C ARG A 78 -18.65 5.23 7.56
N TYR A 79 -18.40 5.96 6.47
CA TYR A 79 -19.38 6.19 5.40
C TYR A 79 -19.84 4.87 4.76
N ARG A 80 -18.93 3.90 4.62
CA ARG A 80 -19.21 2.56 4.08
C ARG A 80 -19.71 1.55 5.12
N GLY A 81 -19.85 1.94 6.39
CA GLY A 81 -20.30 1.05 7.47
C GLY A 81 -19.34 -0.09 7.80
N LEU A 82 -18.03 0.07 7.53
CA LEU A 82 -17.03 -0.96 7.82
C LEU A 82 -16.73 -1.02 9.33
N THR A 83 -16.70 -2.24 9.87
CA THR A 83 -16.31 -2.47 11.27
C THR A 83 -14.82 -2.77 11.32
N ILE A 84 -14.04 -1.83 11.86
CA ILE A 84 -12.60 -1.99 12.02
C ILE A 84 -12.32 -2.58 13.40
N PRO A 85 -11.79 -3.80 13.52
CA PRO A 85 -11.48 -4.39 14.81
C PRO A 85 -10.19 -3.75 15.35
N THR A 86 -10.35 -2.91 16.38
CA THR A 86 -9.25 -2.24 17.10
C THR A 86 -8.80 -3.00 18.35
N GLY A 87 -9.38 -4.16 18.61
CA GLY A 87 -9.02 -5.03 19.73
C GLY A 87 -7.62 -5.63 19.60
N LEU A 88 -7.13 -6.19 20.70
CA LEU A 88 -5.90 -6.97 20.71
C LEU A 88 -6.05 -8.24 19.84
N PRO A 89 -4.93 -8.82 19.36
CA PRO A 89 -4.95 -10.11 18.67
C PRO A 89 -5.68 -11.17 19.51
N ARG A 90 -6.46 -12.03 18.84
CA ARG A 90 -7.15 -13.14 19.50
C ARG A 90 -6.15 -14.09 20.17
N GLU A 91 -6.56 -14.72 21.26
CA GLU A 91 -5.78 -15.77 21.91
C GLU A 91 -5.36 -16.85 20.90
N GLY A 92 -4.07 -17.20 20.88
CA GLY A 92 -3.49 -18.14 19.90
C GLY A 92 -2.98 -17.51 18.59
N SER A 93 -3.26 -16.24 18.30
CA SER A 93 -2.80 -15.56 17.07
C SER A 93 -1.50 -14.73 17.23
N TRP A 94 -0.89 -14.76 18.42
CA TRP A 94 0.33 -14.00 18.74
C TRP A 94 1.52 -14.26 17.82
N PRO A 95 1.82 -15.50 17.38
CA PRO A 95 2.91 -15.71 16.42
C PRO A 95 2.65 -15.02 15.08
N ALA A 96 1.40 -15.01 14.61
CA ALA A 96 1.02 -14.30 13.38
C ALA A 96 1.06 -12.78 13.56
N ALA A 97 0.68 -12.27 14.75
CA ALA A 97 0.83 -10.87 15.10
C ALA A 97 2.31 -10.46 15.10
N GLY A 98 3.16 -11.25 15.74
CA GLY A 98 4.61 -11.03 15.77
C GLY A 98 5.22 -11.03 14.36
N ALA A 99 4.84 -12.00 13.52
CA ALA A 99 5.30 -12.05 12.13
C ALA A 99 4.81 -10.84 11.30
N GLY A 100 3.57 -10.40 11.48
CA GLY A 100 3.03 -9.23 10.79
C GLY A 100 3.67 -7.90 11.22
N VAL A 101 4.09 -7.80 12.49
CA VAL A 101 4.73 -6.60 13.05
C VAL A 101 6.23 -6.57 12.73
N VAL A 102 6.93 -7.69 12.93
CA VAL A 102 8.40 -7.76 12.83
C VAL A 102 8.85 -8.11 11.42
N GLY A 103 8.05 -8.87 10.67
CA GLY A 103 8.37 -9.34 9.32
C GLY A 103 8.77 -8.21 8.35
N PRO A 104 8.04 -7.08 8.29
CA PRO A 104 8.45 -5.95 7.47
C PRO A 104 9.83 -5.37 7.82
N ALA A 105 10.20 -5.29 9.10
CA ALA A 105 11.53 -4.83 9.49
C ALA A 105 12.62 -5.86 9.16
N VAL A 106 12.32 -7.16 9.30
CA VAL A 106 13.22 -8.25 8.89
C VAL A 106 13.46 -8.24 7.38
N LEU A 107 12.42 -7.91 6.59
CA LEU A 107 12.55 -7.74 5.14
C LEU A 107 13.59 -6.66 4.80
N VAL A 108 13.50 -5.48 5.46
CA VAL A 108 14.49 -4.41 5.27
C VAL A 108 15.89 -4.90 5.63
N ALA A 109 16.05 -5.52 6.80
CA ALA A 109 17.35 -6.03 7.23
C ALA A 109 17.93 -7.06 6.24
N ALA A 110 17.11 -7.98 5.74
CA ALA A 110 17.52 -8.97 4.75
C ALA A 110 17.95 -8.31 3.43
N THR A 111 17.19 -7.32 2.95
CA THR A 111 17.53 -6.58 1.73
C THR A 111 18.79 -5.74 1.91
N THR A 112 18.99 -5.10 3.06
CA THR A 112 20.23 -4.40 3.41
C THR A 112 21.43 -5.36 3.38
N VAL A 113 21.33 -6.52 4.03
CA VAL A 113 22.42 -7.50 4.05
C VAL A 113 22.73 -8.02 2.64
N ALA A 114 21.70 -8.38 1.88
CA ALA A 114 21.86 -8.88 0.51
C ALA A 114 22.44 -7.81 -0.43
N GLY A 115 21.96 -6.58 -0.35
CA GLY A 115 22.45 -5.44 -1.14
C GLY A 115 23.92 -5.15 -0.85
N ASN A 116 24.30 -5.08 0.42
CA ASN A 116 25.69 -4.87 0.83
C ASN A 116 26.60 -6.03 0.38
N ALA A 117 26.15 -7.28 0.49
CA ALA A 117 26.90 -8.44 -0.02
C ALA A 117 27.08 -8.40 -1.56
N ALA A 118 26.12 -7.82 -2.29
CA ALA A 118 26.18 -7.61 -3.73
C ALA A 118 26.90 -6.30 -4.13
N GLY A 119 27.44 -5.54 -3.17
CA GLY A 119 28.12 -4.26 -3.42
C GLY A 119 27.20 -3.10 -3.79
N THR A 120 25.88 -3.22 -3.57
CA THR A 120 24.90 -2.17 -3.83
C THR A 120 24.12 -1.87 -2.54
N PRO A 121 24.55 -0.87 -1.74
CA PRO A 121 23.91 -0.56 -0.46
C PRO A 121 22.47 -0.08 -0.66
N LEU A 122 21.64 -0.28 0.37
CA LEU A 122 20.23 0.09 0.33
C LEU A 122 20.05 1.60 0.13
N SER A 123 20.94 2.42 0.71
CA SER A 123 20.95 3.87 0.56
C SER A 123 21.07 4.30 -0.91
N SER A 124 21.91 3.63 -1.69
CA SER A 124 22.07 3.88 -3.13
C SER A 124 20.86 3.43 -3.94
N LEU A 125 20.24 2.30 -3.57
CA LEU A 125 19.02 1.81 -4.22
C LEU A 125 17.84 2.75 -3.96
N LEU A 126 17.70 3.24 -2.75
CA LEU A 126 16.59 4.15 -2.38
C LEU A 126 16.87 5.61 -2.74
N ASN A 127 18.05 5.92 -3.29
CA ASN A 127 18.54 7.26 -3.54
C ASN A 127 18.41 8.17 -2.30
N ARG A 128 18.77 7.65 -1.13
CA ARG A 128 18.76 8.36 0.16
C ARG A 128 20.18 8.46 0.68
N ALA A 129 20.62 9.68 0.96
CA ALA A 129 21.91 9.94 1.61
C ALA A 129 21.68 10.55 2.98
N VAL A 130 22.48 10.10 3.95
CA VAL A 130 22.54 10.69 5.29
C VAL A 130 24.00 11.00 5.59
N SER A 131 24.27 12.19 6.13
CA SER A 131 25.62 12.55 6.54
C SER A 131 26.12 11.62 7.66
N PRO A 132 27.35 11.09 7.58
CA PRO A 132 27.93 10.29 8.66
C PRO A 132 28.02 11.05 9.99
N ASP A 133 28.16 12.37 9.92
CA ASP A 133 28.24 13.25 11.10
C ASP A 133 26.86 13.66 11.65
N ALA A 134 25.77 13.12 11.10
CA ALA A 134 24.43 13.47 11.53
C ALA A 134 24.16 12.95 12.96
N PRO A 135 23.74 13.82 13.89
CA PRO A 135 23.44 13.38 15.25
C PRO A 135 22.17 12.51 15.27
N VAL A 136 22.13 11.53 16.16
CA VAL A 136 20.97 10.63 16.35
C VAL A 136 19.68 11.42 16.63
N THR A 137 19.79 12.58 17.29
CA THR A 137 18.64 13.46 17.53
C THR A 137 18.02 13.99 16.25
N LEU A 138 18.84 14.26 15.22
CA LEU A 138 18.35 14.63 13.90
C LEU A 138 17.62 13.44 13.29
N LEU A 139 18.20 12.24 13.29
CA LEU A 139 17.53 11.02 12.80
C LEU A 139 16.13 10.83 13.43
N VAL A 140 16.02 10.96 14.74
CA VAL A 140 14.74 10.77 15.45
C VAL A 140 13.71 11.84 15.05
N TRP A 141 14.09 13.11 15.03
CA TRP A 141 13.15 14.21 14.85
C TRP A 141 12.85 14.56 13.38
N SER A 142 13.84 14.44 12.49
CA SER A 142 13.67 14.77 11.07
C SER A 142 13.17 13.60 10.23
N THR A 143 13.43 12.37 10.66
CA THR A 143 13.20 11.19 9.82
C THR A 143 12.33 10.17 10.54
N GLY A 144 12.73 9.74 11.74
CA GLY A 144 12.03 8.69 12.49
C GLY A 144 10.59 9.06 12.84
N LEU A 145 10.35 10.20 13.49
CA LEU A 145 9.00 10.61 13.88
C LEU A 145 8.09 10.85 12.65
N PRO A 146 8.52 11.59 11.60
CA PRO A 146 7.77 11.69 10.34
C PRO A 146 7.45 10.32 9.71
N SER A 147 8.42 9.40 9.64
CA SER A 147 8.24 8.06 9.07
C SER A 147 7.31 7.20 9.90
N ALA A 148 7.35 7.29 11.22
CA ALA A 148 6.39 6.62 12.09
C ALA A 148 4.96 7.15 11.85
N LEU A 149 4.79 8.47 11.76
CA LEU A 149 3.48 9.08 11.47
C LEU A 149 2.96 8.64 10.09
N LEU A 150 3.84 8.61 9.09
CA LEU A 150 3.52 8.09 7.76
C LEU A 150 3.11 6.61 7.81
N GLY A 151 3.87 5.79 8.54
CA GLY A 151 3.57 4.37 8.77
C GLY A 151 2.20 4.16 9.41
N VAL A 152 1.79 5.03 10.33
CA VAL A 152 0.42 5.01 10.88
C VAL A 152 -0.62 5.31 9.81
N GLY A 153 -0.44 6.38 9.03
CA GLY A 153 -1.37 6.76 7.97
C GLY A 153 -1.55 5.67 6.91
N ILE A 154 -0.43 5.13 6.42
CA ILE A 154 -0.39 4.04 5.45
C ILE A 154 -0.98 2.76 6.07
N GLY A 155 -0.65 2.45 7.33
CA GLY A 155 -1.15 1.26 8.01
C GLY A 155 -2.66 1.27 8.20
N VAL A 156 -3.24 2.43 8.53
CA VAL A 156 -4.70 2.56 8.62
C VAL A 156 -5.35 2.43 7.24
N LEU A 157 -4.88 3.16 6.24
CA LEU A 157 -5.50 3.14 4.91
C LEU A 157 -5.33 1.79 4.21
N PHE A 158 -4.09 1.36 4.02
CA PHE A 158 -3.76 0.20 3.18
C PHE A 158 -3.67 -1.11 3.96
N GLY A 159 -3.36 -1.05 5.26
CA GLY A 159 -3.28 -2.25 6.10
C GLY A 159 -4.60 -2.64 6.75
N VAL A 160 -5.58 -1.73 6.85
CA VAL A 160 -6.85 -1.96 7.56
C VAL A 160 -8.07 -1.68 6.69
N VAL A 161 -8.24 -0.46 6.19
CA VAL A 161 -9.47 -0.06 5.49
C VAL A 161 -9.61 -0.73 4.12
N VAL A 162 -8.54 -0.75 3.33
CA VAL A 162 -8.55 -1.41 2.02
C VAL A 162 -8.81 -2.93 2.16
N PRO A 163 -8.08 -3.70 2.98
CA PRO A 163 -8.35 -5.12 3.18
C PRO A 163 -9.76 -5.41 3.69
N GLU A 164 -10.28 -4.63 4.65
CA GLU A 164 -11.64 -4.86 5.15
C GLU A 164 -12.69 -4.63 4.06
N ARG A 165 -12.49 -3.62 3.20
CA ARG A 165 -13.40 -3.37 2.07
C ARG A 165 -13.28 -4.45 1.00
N VAL A 166 -12.07 -4.89 0.67
CA VAL A 166 -11.83 -5.99 -0.28
C VAL A 166 -12.45 -7.28 0.25
N ARG A 167 -12.28 -7.59 1.53
CA ARG A 167 -12.88 -8.74 2.21
C ARG A 167 -14.41 -8.71 2.14
N ALA A 168 -15.03 -7.55 2.30
CA ALA A 168 -16.47 -7.41 2.15
C ALA A 168 -16.97 -7.65 0.71
N LEU A 169 -16.10 -7.50 -0.30
CA LEU A 169 -16.44 -7.65 -1.72
C LEU A 169 -16.11 -9.05 -2.26
N VAL A 170 -14.96 -9.61 -1.89
CA VAL A 170 -14.40 -10.83 -2.47
C VAL A 170 -14.42 -12.02 -1.48
N GLY A 171 -14.70 -11.78 -0.21
CA GLY A 171 -14.63 -12.80 0.85
C GLY A 171 -13.23 -12.92 1.46
N SER A 172 -13.13 -13.68 2.55
CA SER A 172 -11.92 -13.68 3.40
C SER A 172 -10.73 -14.48 2.85
N GLY A 173 -10.96 -15.42 1.93
CA GLY A 173 -9.90 -16.26 1.36
C GLY A 173 -8.93 -15.46 0.49
N ASP A 174 -9.47 -14.68 -0.44
CA ASP A 174 -8.69 -13.97 -1.45
C ASP A 174 -8.38 -12.51 -1.09
N ALA A 175 -9.02 -11.98 -0.03
CA ALA A 175 -8.84 -10.61 0.41
C ALA A 175 -7.38 -10.18 0.62
N PRO A 176 -6.51 -10.97 1.28
CA PRO A 176 -5.12 -10.55 1.48
C PRO A 176 -4.39 -10.35 0.14
N VAL A 177 -4.60 -11.26 -0.80
CA VAL A 177 -3.93 -11.27 -2.10
C VAL A 177 -4.45 -10.12 -2.95
N VAL A 178 -5.77 -10.00 -3.11
CA VAL A 178 -6.41 -8.94 -3.90
C VAL A 178 -6.09 -7.56 -3.32
N ALA A 179 -6.14 -7.39 -2.00
CA ALA A 179 -5.79 -6.12 -1.36
C ALA A 179 -4.31 -5.77 -1.60
N THR A 180 -3.38 -6.71 -1.38
CA THR A 180 -1.94 -6.49 -1.62
C THR A 180 -1.67 -6.08 -3.07
N LEU A 181 -2.31 -6.73 -4.02
CA LEU A 181 -2.13 -6.47 -5.45
C LEU A 181 -2.75 -5.14 -5.88
N LEU A 182 -3.91 -4.77 -5.32
CA LEU A 182 -4.51 -3.44 -5.54
C LEU A 182 -3.63 -2.32 -4.98
N VAL A 183 -3.06 -2.52 -3.79
CA VAL A 183 -2.14 -1.55 -3.20
C VAL A 183 -0.84 -1.48 -4.00
N GLY A 184 -0.33 -2.62 -4.47
CA GLY A 184 0.84 -2.67 -5.35
C GLY A 184 0.61 -1.99 -6.68
N ALA A 185 -0.54 -2.22 -7.32
CA ALA A 185 -0.96 -1.50 -8.51
C ALA A 185 -0.99 0.00 -8.27
N PHE A 186 -1.58 0.43 -7.15
CA PHE A 186 -1.61 1.83 -6.75
C PHE A 186 -0.20 2.42 -6.57
N ARG A 187 0.74 1.67 -5.99
CA ARG A 187 2.13 2.12 -5.78
C ARG A 187 2.95 2.20 -7.08
N LEU A 188 2.62 1.41 -8.09
CA LEU A 188 3.24 1.50 -9.41
C LEU A 188 2.71 2.70 -10.22
N LEU A 189 1.63 3.35 -9.77
CA LEU A 189 1.16 4.56 -10.42
C LEU A 189 2.09 5.74 -10.07
N PRO A 190 2.49 6.58 -11.04
CA PRO A 190 3.33 7.75 -10.82
C PRO A 190 2.54 8.89 -10.14
N LEU A 191 2.09 8.64 -8.91
CA LEU A 191 1.35 9.58 -8.08
C LEU A 191 2.31 10.26 -7.10
N ASP A 192 3.13 11.19 -7.58
CA ASP A 192 3.96 12.02 -6.69
C ASP A 192 3.16 13.25 -6.24
N PRO A 193 2.63 13.35 -5.01
CA PRO A 193 1.84 14.51 -4.55
C PRO A 193 2.53 15.90 -4.67
N ALA A 194 3.84 15.95 -4.88
CA ALA A 194 4.60 17.17 -5.18
C ALA A 194 5.02 17.29 -6.66
N GLY A 195 4.71 16.30 -7.48
CA GLY A 195 5.15 16.14 -8.85
C GLY A 195 4.43 17.03 -9.87
N PRO A 196 4.86 16.95 -11.14
CA PRO A 196 4.41 17.81 -12.23
C PRO A 196 2.94 17.60 -12.64
N GLN A 197 2.14 16.77 -11.97
CA GLN A 197 0.72 16.56 -12.31
C GLN A 197 -0.20 17.77 -12.14
N PHE A 198 0.33 18.87 -11.60
CA PHE A 198 -0.36 20.17 -11.56
C PHE A 198 -0.05 21.04 -12.79
N THR A 199 0.69 20.49 -13.75
CA THR A 199 0.80 21.01 -15.12
C THR A 199 -0.25 20.36 -16.02
N ALA A 200 -0.60 21.00 -17.14
CA ALA A 200 -1.58 20.45 -18.08
C ALA A 200 -1.19 19.07 -18.64
N GLY A 201 0.11 18.83 -18.88
CA GLY A 201 0.62 17.53 -19.31
C GLY A 201 0.50 16.45 -18.23
N GLY A 202 0.92 16.75 -17.02
CA GLY A 202 0.84 15.79 -15.93
C GLY A 202 -0.60 15.53 -15.44
N ALA A 203 -1.56 16.44 -15.68
CA ALA A 203 -2.97 16.19 -15.44
C ALA A 203 -3.56 15.12 -16.38
N VAL A 204 -3.08 15.06 -17.63
CA VAL A 204 -3.47 14.02 -18.61
C VAL A 204 -2.87 12.67 -18.20
N GLU A 205 -1.60 12.64 -17.82
CA GLU A 205 -0.94 11.42 -17.33
C GLU A 205 -1.62 10.90 -16.06
N PHE A 206 -1.94 11.79 -15.11
CA PHE A 206 -2.71 11.46 -13.91
C PHE A 206 -4.10 10.90 -14.27
N GLY A 207 -4.81 11.52 -15.21
CA GLY A 207 -6.11 11.05 -15.67
C GLY A 207 -6.05 9.67 -16.33
N ALA A 208 -5.07 9.44 -17.20
CA ALA A 208 -4.86 8.14 -17.85
C ALA A 208 -4.53 7.04 -16.83
N THR A 209 -3.67 7.37 -15.86
CA THR A 209 -3.25 6.50 -14.75
C THR A 209 -4.44 6.14 -13.86
N LEU A 210 -5.30 7.11 -13.54
CA LEU A 210 -6.56 6.89 -12.81
C LEU A 210 -7.48 5.94 -13.58
N VAL A 211 -7.72 6.21 -14.87
CA VAL A 211 -8.59 5.38 -15.73
C VAL A 211 -8.07 3.95 -15.79
N PHE A 212 -6.76 3.78 -16.00
CA PHE A 212 -6.12 2.47 -16.03
C PHE A 212 -6.28 1.74 -14.69
N GLY A 213 -6.00 2.39 -13.57
CA GLY A 213 -6.12 1.78 -12.25
C GLY A 213 -7.56 1.40 -11.88
N VAL A 214 -8.54 2.25 -12.24
CA VAL A 214 -9.97 1.96 -12.08
C VAL A 214 -10.40 0.78 -12.96
N ALA A 215 -9.97 0.74 -14.21
CA ALA A 215 -10.26 -0.35 -15.14
C ALA A 215 -9.62 -1.68 -14.68
N LEU A 216 -8.40 -1.62 -14.15
CA LEU A 216 -7.72 -2.77 -13.55
C LEU A 216 -8.52 -3.29 -12.34
N ALA A 217 -8.90 -2.41 -11.41
CA ALA A 217 -9.68 -2.78 -10.24
C ALA A 217 -11.05 -3.37 -10.60
N ALA A 218 -11.72 -2.80 -11.61
CA ALA A 218 -12.96 -3.35 -12.15
C ALA A 218 -12.75 -4.75 -12.74
N SER A 219 -11.70 -4.93 -13.53
CA SER A 219 -11.35 -6.22 -14.16
C SER A 219 -11.08 -7.30 -13.11
N VAL A 220 -10.37 -6.96 -12.04
CA VAL A 220 -10.16 -7.84 -10.89
C VAL A 220 -11.50 -8.24 -10.26
N GLY A 221 -12.41 -7.29 -10.07
CA GLY A 221 -13.71 -7.59 -9.47
C GLY A 221 -14.57 -8.50 -10.35
N VAL A 222 -14.49 -8.36 -11.68
CA VAL A 222 -15.14 -9.29 -12.61
C VAL A 222 -14.55 -10.70 -12.50
N LEU A 223 -13.22 -10.82 -12.43
CA LEU A 223 -12.54 -12.11 -12.30
C LEU A 223 -12.91 -12.80 -10.98
N CYS A 224 -12.90 -12.07 -9.87
CA CYS A 224 -13.30 -12.57 -8.56
C CYS A 224 -14.77 -13.00 -8.52
N GLY A 225 -15.68 -12.24 -9.14
CA GLY A 225 -17.11 -12.58 -9.21
C GLY A 225 -17.38 -13.89 -9.96
N ARG A 226 -16.64 -14.12 -11.06
CA ARG A 226 -16.74 -15.36 -11.85
C ARG A 226 -16.24 -16.58 -11.11
N VAL A 227 -15.10 -16.49 -10.41
CA VAL A 227 -14.57 -17.60 -9.60
C VAL A 227 -15.53 -17.97 -8.46
N GLY A 228 -16.16 -16.97 -7.83
CA GLY A 228 -17.13 -17.21 -6.74
C GLY A 228 -18.44 -17.87 -7.19
N THR A 229 -18.82 -17.75 -8.46
CA THR A 229 -20.11 -18.29 -8.98
C THR A 229 -20.01 -19.71 -9.53
N ASP A 230 -18.82 -20.17 -9.94
CA ASP A 230 -18.58 -21.54 -10.43
C ASP A 230 -18.35 -22.56 -9.30
N ALA A 231 -18.15 -22.12 -8.06
CA ALA A 231 -18.02 -22.96 -6.87
C ALA A 231 -19.29 -23.76 -6.49
N GLY A 232 -20.38 -23.63 -7.25
CA GLY A 232 -21.64 -24.37 -7.07
C GLY A 232 -21.69 -25.76 -7.71
N GLY A 233 -20.58 -26.31 -8.26
CA GLY A 233 -20.65 -27.63 -8.89
C GLY A 233 -19.35 -28.36 -9.20
N VAL A 234 -18.18 -27.71 -9.17
CA VAL A 234 -16.91 -28.41 -9.36
C VAL A 234 -15.88 -27.83 -8.39
N SER A 235 -15.47 -28.65 -7.42
CA SER A 235 -14.35 -28.39 -6.53
C SER A 235 -13.06 -28.39 -7.36
N LEU A 236 -12.68 -27.23 -7.88
CA LEU A 236 -11.34 -27.00 -8.40
C LEU A 236 -10.58 -26.18 -7.36
N ASP A 237 -9.73 -26.86 -6.61
CA ASP A 237 -8.67 -26.34 -5.73
C ASP A 237 -7.60 -25.52 -6.50
N THR A 238 -7.92 -25.05 -7.71
CA THR A 238 -6.95 -24.60 -8.73
C THR A 238 -7.14 -23.13 -9.20
N ASP A 239 -8.24 -22.46 -8.85
CA ASP A 239 -8.62 -21.17 -9.50
C ASP A 239 -8.22 -19.88 -8.76
N THR A 240 -8.02 -19.90 -7.44
CA THR A 240 -7.47 -18.75 -6.69
C THR A 240 -6.01 -18.49 -7.04
N LEU A 241 -5.28 -19.54 -7.42
CA LEU A 241 -3.97 -19.40 -8.06
C LEU A 241 -4.08 -18.57 -9.35
N GLY A 242 -5.13 -18.73 -10.16
CA GLY A 242 -5.27 -18.05 -11.45
C GLY A 242 -5.36 -16.53 -11.34
N VAL A 243 -6.20 -16.00 -10.45
CA VAL A 243 -6.37 -14.54 -10.29
C VAL A 243 -5.12 -13.90 -9.68
N ALA A 244 -4.54 -14.54 -8.66
CA ALA A 244 -3.31 -14.09 -8.03
C ALA A 244 -2.13 -14.06 -9.02
N HIS A 245 -1.97 -15.12 -9.82
CA HIS A 245 -0.90 -15.20 -10.83
C HIS A 245 -1.12 -14.22 -11.98
N LEU A 246 -2.36 -14.05 -12.45
CA LEU A 246 -2.67 -13.07 -13.49
C LEU A 246 -2.36 -11.64 -13.03
N LEU A 247 -2.75 -11.29 -11.81
CA LEU A 247 -2.46 -9.98 -11.25
C LEU A 247 -0.97 -9.80 -10.97
N ALA A 248 -0.29 -10.80 -10.42
CA ALA A 248 1.16 -10.77 -10.24
C ALA A 248 1.87 -10.62 -11.59
N PHE A 249 1.38 -11.29 -12.63
CA PHE A 249 1.88 -11.15 -14.00
C PHE A 249 1.66 -9.74 -14.53
N VAL A 250 0.46 -9.17 -14.39
CA VAL A 250 0.17 -7.80 -14.85
C VAL A 250 1.05 -6.79 -14.12
N LEU A 251 1.21 -6.90 -12.80
CA LEU A 251 2.10 -6.02 -12.04
C LEU A 251 3.56 -6.18 -12.44
N SER A 252 4.02 -7.42 -12.64
CA SER A 252 5.38 -7.71 -13.09
C SER A 252 5.61 -7.17 -14.50
N ALA A 253 4.63 -7.28 -15.39
CA ALA A 253 4.69 -6.74 -16.74
C ALA A 253 4.71 -5.22 -16.74
N VAL A 254 3.89 -4.55 -15.93
CA VAL A 254 3.90 -3.09 -15.78
C VAL A 254 5.25 -2.62 -15.22
N GLY A 255 5.77 -3.27 -14.18
CA GLY A 255 7.08 -2.96 -13.63
C GLY A 255 8.21 -3.17 -14.65
N LEU A 256 8.18 -4.28 -15.40
CA LEU A 256 9.17 -4.60 -16.41
C LEU A 256 9.12 -3.63 -17.59
N VAL A 257 7.93 -3.27 -18.07
CA VAL A 257 7.75 -2.28 -19.15
C VAL A 257 8.22 -0.90 -18.67
N GLY A 258 7.90 -0.51 -17.44
CA GLY A 258 8.41 0.72 -16.83
C GLY A 258 9.94 0.75 -16.81
N ALA A 259 10.57 -0.36 -16.41
CA ALA A 259 12.03 -0.49 -16.37
C ALA A 259 12.65 -0.42 -17.76
N ALA A 260 12.10 -1.19 -18.71
CA ALA A 260 12.59 -1.29 -20.07
C ALA A 260 12.44 0.01 -20.86
N THR A 261 11.46 0.83 -20.51
CA THR A 261 11.22 2.14 -21.12
C THR A 261 11.94 3.28 -20.40
N GLY A 262 12.63 3.00 -19.29
CA GLY A 262 13.30 4.00 -18.47
C GLY A 262 12.35 4.90 -17.68
N LEU A 263 11.06 4.55 -17.61
CA LEU A 263 10.05 5.25 -16.82
C LEU A 263 10.15 4.94 -15.32
N THR A 264 10.74 3.80 -14.96
CA THR A 264 11.06 3.45 -13.58
C THR A 264 12.52 3.06 -13.44
N THR A 265 13.16 3.56 -12.38
CA THR A 265 14.54 3.17 -12.06
C THR A 265 14.57 1.82 -11.32
N PRO A 266 15.68 1.06 -11.39
CA PRO A 266 15.84 -0.15 -10.59
C PRO A 266 15.65 0.10 -9.09
N GLY A 267 16.07 1.27 -8.60
CA GLY A 267 15.88 1.70 -7.22
C GLY A 267 14.41 1.86 -6.83
N GLU A 268 13.62 2.51 -7.68
CA GLU A 268 12.17 2.65 -7.49
C GLU A 268 11.42 1.31 -7.49
N LEU A 269 11.88 0.35 -8.32
CA LEU A 269 11.32 -1.00 -8.32
C LEU A 269 11.63 -1.74 -7.03
N VAL A 270 12.82 -1.57 -6.47
CA VAL A 270 13.20 -2.15 -5.17
C VAL A 270 12.38 -1.50 -4.04
N ASP A 271 12.27 -0.17 -3.99
CA ASP A 271 11.44 0.51 -2.99
C ASP A 271 9.97 0.07 -3.08
N THR A 272 9.42 0.05 -4.29
CA THR A 272 8.05 -0.40 -4.53
C THR A 272 7.86 -1.86 -4.11
N GLY A 273 8.80 -2.74 -4.46
CA GLY A 273 8.78 -4.15 -4.09
C GLY A 273 8.82 -4.35 -2.57
N LEU A 274 9.66 -3.61 -1.86
CA LEU A 274 9.75 -3.63 -0.39
C LEU A 274 8.45 -3.18 0.24
N TRP A 275 7.86 -2.08 -0.23
CA TRP A 275 6.57 -1.60 0.27
C TRP A 275 5.45 -2.60 0.01
N VAL A 276 5.36 -3.18 -1.19
CA VAL A 276 4.33 -4.18 -1.52
C VAL A 276 4.47 -5.42 -0.65
N ALA A 277 5.69 -5.90 -0.44
CA ALA A 277 5.96 -7.05 0.42
C ALA A 277 5.65 -6.76 1.90
N ALA A 278 6.06 -5.60 2.42
CA ALA A 278 5.74 -5.14 3.77
C ALA A 278 4.22 -5.02 3.99
N LEU A 279 3.52 -4.45 3.01
CA LEU A 279 2.06 -4.36 3.00
C LEU A 279 1.42 -5.74 2.96
N GLY A 280 1.89 -6.65 2.11
CA GLY A 280 1.41 -8.03 2.06
C GLY A 280 1.54 -8.75 3.40
N LEU A 281 2.69 -8.63 4.06
CA LEU A 281 2.91 -9.17 5.41
C LEU A 281 1.96 -8.55 6.44
N ALA A 282 1.78 -7.23 6.40
CA ALA A 282 0.88 -6.50 7.28
C ALA A 282 -0.58 -6.91 7.08
N ILE A 283 -1.04 -7.05 5.84
CA ILE A 283 -2.40 -7.44 5.47
C ILE A 283 -2.67 -8.90 5.87
N VAL A 284 -1.73 -9.81 5.62
CA VAL A 284 -1.83 -11.21 6.07
C VAL A 284 -1.87 -11.28 7.60
N GLY A 285 -1.04 -10.47 8.27
CA GLY A 285 -1.07 -10.32 9.73
C GLY A 285 -2.42 -9.82 10.24
N TYR A 286 -3.01 -8.81 9.58
CA TYR A 286 -4.34 -8.29 9.88
C TYR A 286 -5.42 -9.37 9.71
N GLU A 287 -5.43 -10.10 8.60
CA GLU A 287 -6.45 -11.13 8.35
C GLU A 287 -6.39 -12.28 9.36
N ARG A 288 -5.19 -12.69 9.76
CA ARG A 288 -4.99 -13.77 10.74
C ARG A 288 -5.31 -13.37 12.18
N THR A 289 -5.08 -12.11 12.54
CA THR A 289 -5.23 -11.64 13.93
C THR A 289 -6.51 -10.85 14.17
N ARG A 290 -7.12 -10.32 13.11
CA ARG A 290 -8.24 -9.37 13.12
C ARG A 290 -7.98 -8.21 14.09
N SER A 291 -6.78 -7.64 14.05
CA SER A 291 -6.38 -6.50 14.86
C SER A 291 -5.75 -5.42 13.98
N ALA A 292 -6.33 -4.21 13.99
CA ALA A 292 -5.82 -3.05 13.25
C ALA A 292 -4.42 -2.61 13.69
N TRP A 293 -3.99 -2.97 14.91
CA TRP A 293 -2.68 -2.60 15.43
C TRP A 293 -1.53 -3.35 14.76
N VAL A 294 -1.75 -4.58 14.31
CA VAL A 294 -0.72 -5.40 13.64
C VAL A 294 -0.18 -4.72 12.38
N PRO A 295 -1.02 -4.34 11.40
CA PRO A 295 -0.54 -3.67 10.21
C PRO A 295 -0.01 -2.26 10.48
N VAL A 296 -0.59 -1.53 11.43
CA VAL A 296 -0.10 -0.20 11.82
C VAL A 296 1.31 -0.29 12.40
N LEU A 297 1.51 -1.13 13.41
CA LEU A 297 2.83 -1.30 14.04
C LEU A 297 3.85 -1.90 13.07
N GLY A 298 3.43 -2.84 12.21
CA GLY A 298 4.30 -3.42 11.19
C GLY A 298 4.80 -2.39 10.18
N LEU A 299 3.93 -1.50 9.71
CA LEU A 299 4.31 -0.46 8.74
C LEU A 299 5.03 0.73 9.36
N VAL A 300 4.76 1.04 10.64
CA VAL A 300 5.59 1.96 11.43
C VAL A 300 7.00 1.39 11.58
N GLY A 301 7.12 0.11 11.98
CA GLY A 301 8.39 -0.58 12.12
C GLY A 301 9.16 -0.66 10.80
N PHE A 302 8.46 -0.94 9.69
CA PHE A 302 9.03 -0.93 8.35
C PHE A 302 9.61 0.44 7.97
N ALA A 303 8.83 1.50 8.11
CA ALA A 303 9.26 2.84 7.74
C ALA A 303 10.48 3.29 8.57
N LEU A 304 10.46 3.02 9.88
CA LEU A 304 11.59 3.27 10.77
C LEU A 304 12.80 2.41 10.40
N ALA A 305 12.61 1.13 10.07
CA ALA A 305 13.69 0.23 9.69
C ALA A 305 14.41 0.70 8.43
N LEU A 306 13.70 1.22 7.42
CA LEU A 306 14.32 1.81 6.23
C LEU A 306 15.26 2.97 6.60
N ASP A 307 14.80 3.90 7.44
CA ASP A 307 15.60 5.06 7.81
C ASP A 307 16.79 4.69 8.70
N VAL A 308 16.59 3.75 9.63
CA VAL A 308 17.66 3.22 10.47
C VAL A 308 18.69 2.48 9.63
N ALA A 309 18.27 1.68 8.65
CA ALA A 309 19.19 0.96 7.77
C ALA A 309 20.08 1.92 6.98
N VAL A 310 19.50 2.96 6.36
CA VAL A 310 20.26 4.00 5.64
C VAL A 310 21.23 4.73 6.59
N TYR A 311 20.80 5.03 7.81
CA TYR A 311 21.67 5.67 8.80
C TYR A 311 22.85 4.78 9.21
N LEU A 312 22.61 3.48 9.42
CA LEU A 312 23.65 2.52 9.77
C LEU A 312 24.64 2.32 8.63
N GLU A 313 24.19 2.29 7.37
CA GLU A 313 25.07 2.23 6.20
C GLU A 313 25.97 3.48 6.09
N ALA A 314 25.43 4.67 6.39
CA ALA A 314 26.20 5.90 6.44
C ALA A 314 27.26 5.87 7.55
N LEU A 315 26.92 5.41 8.75
CA LEU A 315 27.87 5.25 9.86
C LEU A 315 28.97 4.23 9.56
N ALA A 316 28.64 3.16 8.82
CA ALA A 316 29.59 2.14 8.41
C ALA A 316 30.50 2.57 7.25
N GLY A 317 30.25 3.73 6.63
CA GLY A 317 30.99 4.20 5.45
C GLY A 317 30.68 3.40 4.18
N VAL A 318 29.55 2.69 4.14
CA VAL A 318 29.12 1.86 3.01
C VAL A 318 28.04 2.57 2.17
N GLY A 319 27.39 3.60 2.72
CA GLY A 319 26.40 4.40 2.00
C GLY A 319 27.01 5.29 0.92
N GLY A 320 26.43 5.28 -0.29
CA GLY A 320 26.88 6.10 -1.42
C GLY A 320 26.80 7.61 -1.13
N LEU A 321 27.87 8.34 -1.49
CA LEU A 321 27.92 9.80 -1.61
C LEU A 321 27.37 10.25 -2.97
#